data_AF-A0A536EKN0-F1
#
_entry.id   AF-A0A536EKN0-F1
#
_cell.length_a   1.000
_cell.length_b   1.000
_cell.length_c   1.000
_cell.angle_alpha   90.00
_cell.angle_beta   90.00
_cell.angle_gamma   90.00
#
_symmetry.space_group_name_H-M   'P 1'
#
loop_
_entity.id
_entity.type
_entity.pdbx_description
1 polymer ?
#
loop_
_entity_poly.entity_id
_entity_poly.type
_entity_poly.pdbx_seq_one_letter_code
_entity_poly.pdbx_strand_id
1 'polypeptide(L)'
;MWSKSTDWYLNVVAGGLVEVHVRGEAWQVEWRHLNQAERRAAGEAFRDAHPLYSRIILRTLVRLNGLEGDPAEAVVRALPMLSLRRNRS
;
A
#
# COMPACT_ATOMS: atom_id res chain seq x y z
N MET A 1 -10.38 -0.65 -7.85
CA MET A 1 -10.76 -0.48 -6.42
C MET A 1 -9.60 0.02 -5.54
N TRP A 2 -8.35 -0.03 -6.01
CA TRP A 2 -7.21 0.66 -5.39
C TRP A 2 -6.49 1.42 -6.50
N SER A 3 -6.65 2.74 -6.54
CA SER A 3 -6.04 3.59 -7.57
C SER A 3 -5.82 4.98 -6.99
N LYS A 4 -5.17 5.86 -7.76
CA LYS A 4 -5.09 7.27 -7.38
C LYS A 4 -6.44 8.00 -7.42
N SER A 5 -7.49 7.37 -7.95
CA SER A 5 -8.84 7.93 -8.04
C SER A 5 -9.79 7.39 -6.98
N THR A 6 -9.34 6.54 -6.06
CA THR A 6 -10.19 6.03 -4.98
C THR A 6 -10.23 6.96 -3.77
N ASP A 7 -11.40 7.11 -3.16
CA ASP A 7 -11.67 8.08 -2.10
C ASP A 7 -10.67 8.05 -0.95
N TRP A 8 -10.26 6.86 -0.49
CA TRP A 8 -9.28 6.75 0.59
C TRP A 8 -7.96 7.46 0.23
N TYR A 9 -7.48 7.30 -1.00
CA TYR A 9 -6.23 7.91 -1.45
C TYR A 9 -6.40 9.42 -1.61
N LEU A 10 -7.52 9.85 -2.19
CA LEU A 10 -7.86 11.25 -2.35
C LEU A 10 -7.97 11.98 -1.00
N ASN A 11 -8.59 11.35 -0.01
CA ASN A 11 -8.69 11.88 1.35
C ASN A 11 -7.33 12.06 2.00
N VAL A 12 -6.44 11.08 1.84
CA VAL A 12 -5.07 11.15 2.37
C VAL A 12 -4.31 12.30 1.71
N VAL A 13 -4.29 12.39 0.38
CA VAL A 13 -3.53 13.43 -0.33
C VAL A 13 -4.11 14.84 -0.17
N ALA A 14 -5.41 14.96 0.14
CA ALA A 14 -6.06 16.23 0.49
C ALA A 14 -5.68 16.74 1.89
N GLY A 15 -4.82 16.05 2.63
CA GLY A 15 -4.40 16.43 3.98
C GLY A 15 -5.30 15.85 5.08
N GLY A 16 -6.08 14.81 4.77
CA GLY A 16 -6.87 14.11 5.77
C GLY A 16 -6.00 13.47 6.85
N LEU A 17 -6.49 13.51 8.09
CA LEU A 17 -5.87 12.82 9.21
C LEU A 17 -5.91 11.31 8.99
N VAL A 18 -4.78 10.64 9.19
CA VAL A 18 -4.65 9.20 9.01
C VAL A 18 -4.40 8.53 10.35
N GLU A 19 -5.34 7.69 10.77
CA GLU A 19 -5.20 6.80 11.93
C GLU A 19 -5.13 5.35 11.45
N VAL A 20 -4.19 4.59 12.03
CA VAL A 20 -4.03 3.17 11.74
C VAL A 20 -4.39 2.39 13.00
N HIS A 21 -5.26 1.40 12.83
CA HIS A 21 -5.69 0.49 13.89
C HIS A 21 -5.10 -0.89 13.63
N VAL A 22 -4.18 -1.34 14.48
CA VAL A 22 -3.57 -2.67 14.36
C VAL A 22 -3.63 -3.36 15.72
N ARG A 23 -4.22 -4.55 15.77
CA ARG A 23 -4.28 -5.40 16.98
C ARG A 23 -4.82 -4.66 18.23
N GLY A 24 -5.81 -3.79 18.04
CA GLY A 24 -6.46 -3.03 19.12
C GLY A 24 -5.74 -1.75 19.53
N GLU A 25 -4.55 -1.49 19.01
CA GLU A 25 -3.87 -0.21 19.17
C GLU A 25 -4.21 0.74 18.01
N ALA A 26 -4.42 2.01 18.34
CA ALA A 26 -4.66 3.08 17.38
C ALA A 26 -3.57 4.15 17.51
N TRP A 27 -3.06 4.63 16.39
CA TRP A 27 -2.13 5.74 16.36
C TRP A 27 -2.28 6.57 15.09
N GLN A 28 -2.05 7.88 15.23
CA GLN A 28 -1.92 8.78 14.10
C GLN A 28 -0.61 8.54 13.37
N VAL A 29 -0.67 8.65 12.05
CA VAL A 29 0.51 8.50 11.20
C VAL A 29 0.70 9.73 10.33
N GLU A 30 1.96 10.11 10.19
CA GLU A 30 2.38 10.90 9.04
C GLU A 30 2.52 9.97 7.84
N TRP A 31 2.26 10.51 6.65
CA TRP A 31 2.37 9.75 5.42
C TRP A 31 3.26 10.47 4.40
N ARG A 32 3.86 9.68 3.53
CA ARG A 32 4.50 10.19 2.30
C ARG A 32 4.42 9.17 1.18
N HIS A 33 4.52 9.64 -0.05
CA HIS A 33 4.70 8.75 -1.19
C HIS A 33 6.05 8.01 -1.10
N LEU A 34 6.01 6.74 -1.47
CA LEU A 34 7.22 5.97 -1.73
C LEU A 34 7.73 6.29 -3.14
N ASN A 35 9.04 6.46 -3.27
CA ASN A 35 9.69 6.50 -4.58
C ASN A 35 9.76 5.08 -5.21
N GLN A 36 10.14 4.98 -6.47
CA GLN A 36 10.12 3.69 -7.18
C GLN A 36 11.02 2.61 -6.56
N ALA A 37 12.17 2.99 -6.00
CA ALA A 37 13.06 2.04 -5.33
C ALA A 37 12.44 1.54 -4.01
N GLU A 38 11.87 2.45 -3.22
CA GLU A 38 11.18 2.11 -1.97
C GLU A 38 9.94 1.25 -2.21
N ARG A 39 9.19 1.49 -3.30
CA ARG A 39 8.03 0.67 -3.69
C ARG A 39 8.44 -0.77 -3.97
N ARG A 40 9.55 -0.98 -4.70
CA ARG A 40 10.10 -2.32 -4.96
C ARG A 40 10.53 -3.00 -3.67
N ALA A 41 11.30 -2.32 -2.83
CA ALA A 41 11.76 -2.85 -1.56
C ALA A 41 10.60 -3.22 -0.63
N ALA A 42 9.55 -2.40 -0.56
CA ALA A 42 8.35 -2.69 0.22
C ALA A 42 7.59 -3.91 -0.33
N GLY A 43 7.50 -4.04 -1.65
CA GLY A 43 6.88 -5.21 -2.30
C GLY A 43 7.66 -6.51 -2.07
N GLU A 44 9.00 -6.45 -2.08
CA GLU A 44 9.88 -7.56 -1.71
C GLU A 44 9.70 -7.95 -0.24
N ALA A 45 9.83 -6.99 0.68
CA ALA A 45 9.65 -7.23 2.11
C ALA A 45 8.27 -7.83 2.44
N PHE A 46 7.21 -7.38 1.77
CA PHE A 46 5.86 -7.95 1.93
C PHE A 46 5.79 -9.42 1.48
N ARG A 47 6.44 -9.77 0.37
CA ARG A 47 6.48 -11.16 -0.11
C ARG A 47 7.29 -12.05 0.81
N ASP A 48 8.43 -11.57 1.29
CA ASP A 48 9.32 -12.31 2.18
C ASP A 48 8.66 -12.55 3.55
N ALA A 49 7.98 -11.54 4.09
CA ALA A 49 7.23 -11.67 5.35
C ALA A 49 6.02 -12.61 5.21
N HIS A 50 5.43 -12.72 4.02
CA HIS A 50 4.19 -13.45 3.79
C HIS A 50 4.22 -14.30 2.50
N PRO A 51 5.04 -15.37 2.38
CA PRO A 51 5.29 -16.04 1.11
C PRO A 51 4.05 -16.65 0.43
N LEU A 52 3.10 -17.16 1.21
CA LEU A 52 1.86 -17.74 0.68
C LEU A 52 0.76 -16.68 0.53
N TYR A 53 0.53 -15.86 1.56
CA TYR A 53 -0.54 -14.86 1.56
C TYR A 53 -0.31 -13.75 0.53
N SER A 54 0.94 -13.31 0.34
CA SER A 54 1.28 -12.30 -0.66
C SER A 54 0.89 -12.72 -2.06
N ARG A 55 1.08 -14.00 -2.44
CA ARG A 55 0.68 -14.53 -3.75
C ARG A 55 -0.82 -14.39 -3.99
N ILE A 56 -1.64 -14.67 -2.98
CA ILE A 56 -3.10 -14.57 -3.07
C ILE A 56 -3.50 -13.10 -3.20
N ILE A 57 -3.01 -12.24 -2.31
CA ILE A 57 -3.37 -10.82 -2.26
C ILE A 57 -2.95 -10.11 -3.56
N LEU A 58 -1.71 -10.31 -4.03
CA LEU A 58 -1.21 -9.65 -5.24
C LEU A 58 -2.01 -10.06 -6.47
N ARG A 59 -2.36 -11.35 -6.62
CA ARG A 59 -3.23 -11.82 -7.73
C ARG A 59 -4.61 -11.21 -7.67
N THR A 60 -5.20 -11.11 -6.48
CA THR A 60 -6.49 -10.45 -6.28
C THR A 60 -6.42 -8.97 -6.64
N LEU A 61 -5.38 -8.26 -6.21
CA LEU A 61 -5.17 -6.85 -6.55
C LEU A 61 -5.00 -6.62 -8.05
N VAL A 62 -4.27 -7.50 -8.75
CA VAL A 62 -4.14 -7.44 -10.21
C VAL A 62 -5.50 -7.59 -10.88
N ARG A 63 -6.28 -8.62 -10.51
CA ARG A 63 -7.60 -8.86 -11.10
C ARG A 63 -8.59 -7.72 -10.86
N LEU A 64 -8.68 -7.24 -9.61
CA LEU A 64 -9.64 -6.19 -9.23
C LEU A 64 -9.30 -4.80 -9.79
N ASN A 65 -8.08 -4.61 -10.29
CA ASN A 65 -7.65 -3.36 -10.89
C ASN A 65 -7.34 -3.49 -12.39
N GLY A 66 -7.63 -4.65 -13.01
CA GLY A 66 -7.39 -4.89 -14.44
C GLY A 66 -5.93 -4.72 -14.84
N LEU A 67 -5.00 -5.09 -13.95
CA LEU A 67 -3.56 -4.96 -14.23
C LEU A 67 -3.06 -6.16 -15.03
N GLU A 68 -1.98 -5.96 -15.77
CA GLU A 68 -1.35 -6.99 -16.60
C GLU A 68 0.10 -7.25 -16.18
N GLY A 69 0.57 -8.46 -16.44
CA GLY A 69 1.94 -8.91 -16.17
C GLY A 69 2.10 -9.63 -14.82
N ASP A 70 3.34 -9.67 -14.33
CA ASP A 70 3.66 -10.27 -13.03
C ASP A 70 2.90 -9.56 -11.88
N PRO A 71 2.22 -10.29 -10.98
CA PRO A 71 1.44 -9.66 -9.93
C PRO A 71 2.21 -8.74 -8.99
N ALA A 72 3.46 -9.07 -8.66
CA ALA A 72 4.25 -8.24 -7.76
C ALA A 72 4.69 -6.96 -8.47
N GLU A 73 5.21 -7.08 -9.68
CA GLU A 73 5.65 -5.92 -10.47
C GLU A 73 4.48 -5.01 -10.84
N ALA A 74 3.37 -5.59 -11.29
CA ALA A 74 2.18 -4.85 -11.70
C ALA A 74 1.62 -4.01 -10.55
N VAL A 75 1.51 -4.59 -9.35
CA VAL A 75 1.05 -3.88 -8.14
C VAL A 75 2.02 -2.78 -7.76
N VAL A 76 3.32 -3.09 -7.69
CA VAL A 76 4.39 -2.13 -7.33
C VAL A 76 4.45 -0.97 -8.31
N ARG A 77 4.13 -1.18 -9.59
CA ARG A 77 4.14 -0.14 -10.62
C ARG A 77 2.87 0.71 -10.59
N ALA A 78 1.71 0.07 -10.53
CA ALA A 78 0.43 0.72 -10.80
C ALA A 78 -0.28 1.26 -9.55
N LEU A 79 -0.17 0.59 -8.40
CA LEU A 79 -0.97 0.96 -7.23
C LEU A 79 -0.30 2.05 -6.39
N PRO A 80 -1.07 2.98 -5.80
CA PRO A 80 -0.52 3.95 -4.86
C PRO A 80 0.07 3.23 -3.64
N MET A 81 1.27 3.62 -3.24
CA MET A 81 1.97 3.09 -2.05
C MET A 81 2.49 4.24 -1.21
N LEU A 82 2.20 4.18 0.08
CA LEU A 82 2.54 5.20 1.05
C LEU A 82 3.39 4.60 2.16
N SER A 83 4.41 5.34 2.60
CA SER A 83 5.02 5.10 3.91
C SER A 83 4.13 5.70 4.97
N LEU A 84 3.87 4.95 6.03
CA LEU A 84 3.16 5.42 7.22
C LEU A 84 4.14 5.41 8.39
N ARG A 85 4.34 6.56 9.02
CA ARG A 85 5.20 6.71 10.19
C ARG A 85 4.35 7.12 11.38
N ARG A 86 4.38 6.32 12.44
CA ARG A 86 3.70 6.67 13.71
C ARG A 86 4.18 8.03 14.18
N ASN A 87 3.23 8.93 14.43
CA ASN A 87 3.54 10.20 15.04
C ASN A 87 3.92 9.92 16.50
N ARG A 88 5.15 10.25 16.89
CA ARG A 88 5.57 10.16 18.29
C ARG A 88 5.18 11.48 18.93
N SER A 89 3.98 11.52 19.50
CA SER A 89 3.60 12.51 20.51
C SER A 89 4.38 12.27 21.79
#